data_AF-A0A9E4PTS3-F1
#
_entry.id   AF-A0A9E4PTS3-F1
#
_cell.length_a   1.000
_cell.length_b   1.000
_cell.length_c   1.000
_cell.angle_alpha   90.00
_cell.angle_beta   90.00
_cell.angle_gamma   90.00
#
_symmetry.space_group_name_H-M   'P 1'
#
loop_
_entity.id
_entity.type
_entity.pdbx_description
1 polymer ?
#
loop_
_entity_poly.entity_id
_entity_poly.type
_entity_poly.pdbx_seq_one_letter_code
_entity_poly.pdbx_strand_id
1 'polypeptide(L)'
;MDAESEVRRRIQERGKITFAEFMQVALYWPHGGYYTDREPIGAHGDYYTSPAVHPSFGALLAVQFFQMWGEMGRPSTFTVLELGAGNGLLCRDVSSYATGLPEGFAAALHYICLDRRPAFTAEPGTPRTSRILADGLPFRGLTGCVLSNEYLDAFPVHQVVMAGDGLKEVYVGLEDGDLVELTGEPSDPGLAGRLENLGIELAQGQTAEINLALKRWSQDVAAALDRGFVLTIDYGRTAKDLYDPEKRRRGTLVTYRKHVQTDAPLTLIGRQDITAQVDFTSVARAGEMAGLDTLGLVTQRNFLSNLALDRLQQQLKNQGLSSRQMQANRAGLLDLVRPGGLGDFKVLAQGKNVGSVALWGLERSSKAAALVESLPVPLLTGHHLSLPEGRYPGGELEFEDFRPAPDSFN
;
A
#
# COMPACT_ATOMS: atom_id res chain seq x y z
N MET A 1 23.57 -14.98 7.23
CA MET A 1 22.72 -16.01 6.61
C MET A 1 21.68 -15.25 5.82
N ASP A 2 21.62 -15.47 4.50
CA ASP A 2 20.63 -14.78 3.65
C ASP A 2 19.20 -15.28 3.94
N ALA A 3 18.19 -14.62 3.34
CA ALA A 3 16.79 -14.97 3.56
C ALA A 3 16.45 -16.41 3.13
N GLU A 4 16.97 -16.88 1.99
CA GLU A 4 16.73 -18.25 1.53
C GLU A 4 17.32 -19.29 2.50
N SER A 5 18.56 -19.08 2.94
CA SER A 5 19.22 -19.97 3.90
C SER A 5 18.45 -20.02 5.23
N GLU A 6 17.90 -18.89 5.68
CA GLU A 6 17.07 -18.84 6.89
C GLU A 6 15.72 -19.58 6.71
N VAL A 7 15.06 -19.44 5.55
CA VAL A 7 13.86 -20.23 5.22
C VAL A 7 14.18 -21.72 5.29
N ARG A 8 15.24 -22.16 4.60
CA ARG A 8 15.65 -23.57 4.57
C ARG A 8 16.01 -24.10 5.96
N ARG A 9 16.72 -23.31 6.78
CA ARG A 9 17.04 -23.68 8.17
C ARG A 9 15.77 -23.93 9.00
N ARG A 10 14.78 -23.03 8.93
CA ARG A 10 13.52 -23.19 9.67
C ARG A 10 12.73 -24.42 9.21
N ILE A 11 12.72 -24.70 7.91
CA ILE A 11 12.07 -25.89 7.36
C ILE A 11 12.80 -27.16 7.83
N GLN A 12 14.14 -27.18 7.81
CA GLN A 12 14.92 -28.32 8.33
C GLN A 12 14.67 -28.60 9.81
N GLU A 13 14.46 -27.55 10.62
CA GLU A 13 14.19 -27.67 12.05
C GLU A 13 12.75 -28.11 12.37
N ARG A 14 11.77 -27.70 11.55
CA ARG A 14 10.33 -27.83 11.87
C ARG A 14 9.54 -28.68 10.88
N GLY A 15 10.18 -29.17 9.82
CA GLY A 15 9.57 -29.90 8.71
C GLY A 15 8.92 -29.01 7.65
N LYS A 16 8.15 -28.00 8.07
CA LYS A 16 7.52 -27.01 7.19
C LYS A 16 7.22 -25.72 7.95
N ILE A 17 7.05 -24.60 7.23
CA ILE A 17 6.66 -23.31 7.79
C ILE A 17 5.39 -22.80 7.10
N THR A 18 4.60 -21.95 7.76
CA THR A 18 3.43 -21.34 7.11
C THR A 18 3.88 -20.41 5.99
N PHE A 19 3.01 -20.17 5.00
CA PHE A 19 3.31 -19.19 3.97
C PHE A 19 3.55 -17.78 4.55
N ALA A 20 2.85 -17.43 5.63
CA ALA A 20 3.07 -16.17 6.35
C ALA A 20 4.48 -16.08 6.95
N GLU A 21 4.98 -17.16 7.57
CA GLU A 21 6.35 -17.18 8.09
C GLU A 21 7.39 -17.11 6.96
N PHE A 22 7.15 -17.81 5.85
CA PHE A 22 7.98 -17.71 4.65
C PHE A 22 8.06 -16.26 4.14
N MET A 23 6.89 -15.63 3.91
CA MET A 23 6.80 -14.25 3.42
C MET A 23 7.45 -13.26 4.38
N GLN A 24 7.30 -13.45 5.70
CA GLN A 24 7.97 -12.65 6.72
C GLN A 24 9.51 -12.70 6.60
N VAL A 25 10.09 -13.87 6.32
CA VAL A 25 11.55 -14.01 6.11
C VAL A 25 11.94 -13.43 4.74
N ALA A 26 11.25 -13.81 3.67
CA ALA A 26 11.55 -13.36 2.31
C ALA A 26 11.54 -11.82 2.18
N LEU A 27 10.59 -11.16 2.86
CA LEU A 27 10.41 -9.71 2.76
C LEU A 27 11.23 -8.92 3.78
N TYR A 28 11.35 -9.41 5.00
CA TYR A 28 11.82 -8.58 6.13
C TYR A 28 12.96 -9.20 6.95
N TRP A 29 13.59 -10.28 6.47
CA TRP A 29 14.75 -10.83 7.16
C TRP A 29 15.90 -9.81 7.23
N PRO A 30 16.48 -9.52 8.42
CA PRO A 30 17.51 -8.49 8.57
C PRO A 30 18.77 -8.66 7.73
N HIS A 31 18.98 -9.85 7.18
CA HIS A 31 20.14 -10.18 6.36
C HIS A 31 19.66 -10.72 5.01
N GLY A 32 19.14 -9.87 4.11
CA GLY A 32 18.73 -10.32 2.77
C GLY A 32 17.23 -10.38 2.52
N GLY A 33 16.37 -9.84 3.39
CA GLY A 33 14.97 -9.61 3.08
C GLY A 33 14.80 -8.54 1.99
N TYR A 34 13.77 -8.67 1.15
CA TYR A 34 13.51 -7.76 0.03
C TYR A 34 13.43 -6.30 0.46
N TYR A 35 12.63 -6.00 1.48
CA TYR A 35 12.54 -4.69 2.13
C TYR A 35 13.62 -4.51 3.20
N THR A 36 14.81 -5.12 3.07
CA THR A 36 15.95 -4.85 3.97
C THR A 36 17.16 -4.32 3.20
N ASP A 37 17.43 -4.84 2.02
CA ASP A 37 18.67 -4.53 1.28
C ASP A 37 18.49 -3.61 0.06
N ARG A 38 17.26 -3.16 -0.25
CA ARG A 38 16.96 -2.39 -1.47
C ARG A 38 15.93 -1.28 -1.29
N GLU A 39 15.99 -0.29 -2.18
CA GLU A 39 14.94 0.72 -2.42
C GLU A 39 14.09 0.26 -3.62
N PRO A 40 12.90 -0.34 -3.40
CA PRO A 40 12.16 -1.04 -4.45
C PRO A 40 11.29 -0.13 -5.33
N ILE A 41 11.13 1.15 -4.98
CA ILE A 41 10.19 2.07 -5.61
C ILE A 41 10.91 3.05 -6.54
N GLY A 42 10.41 3.23 -7.77
CA GLY A 42 10.85 4.29 -8.70
C GLY A 42 11.17 3.80 -10.12
N ALA A 43 11.78 4.66 -10.95
CA ALA A 43 12.07 4.38 -12.38
C ALA A 43 13.03 3.21 -12.60
N HIS A 44 13.84 2.93 -11.58
CA HIS A 44 14.81 1.84 -11.54
C HIS A 44 14.43 0.78 -10.48
N GLY A 45 13.26 0.91 -9.88
CA GLY A 45 12.70 -0.02 -8.90
C GLY A 45 11.90 -1.14 -9.56
N ASP A 46 11.26 -1.99 -8.75
CA ASP A 46 10.47 -3.12 -9.24
C ASP A 46 9.03 -2.70 -9.58
N TYR A 47 8.52 -1.63 -8.97
CA TYR A 47 7.19 -1.04 -9.24
C TYR A 47 7.17 0.46 -8.92
N TYR A 48 6.06 1.12 -9.24
CA TYR A 48 5.82 2.51 -8.89
C TYR A 48 4.49 2.68 -8.16
N THR A 49 4.50 3.61 -7.21
CA THR A 49 3.37 3.92 -6.33
C THR A 49 2.72 5.24 -6.74
N SER A 50 1.50 5.52 -6.26
CA SER A 50 0.80 6.77 -6.56
C SER A 50 1.62 8.04 -6.24
N PRO A 51 2.35 8.13 -5.10
CA PRO A 51 3.26 9.25 -4.84
C PRO A 51 4.34 9.44 -5.90
N ALA A 52 4.88 8.36 -6.48
CA ALA A 52 5.93 8.46 -7.50
C ALA A 52 5.42 8.97 -8.85
N VAL A 53 4.13 8.83 -9.14
CA VAL A 53 3.54 9.14 -10.45
C VAL A 53 3.32 10.63 -10.67
N HIS A 54 2.76 11.35 -9.69
CA HIS A 54 2.50 12.78 -9.83
C HIS A 54 2.28 13.46 -8.47
N PRO A 55 2.82 14.68 -8.24
CA PRO A 55 2.68 15.39 -6.97
C PRO A 55 1.24 15.78 -6.62
N SER A 56 0.33 15.69 -7.61
CA SER A 56 -1.10 15.92 -7.37
C SER A 56 -1.72 14.87 -6.45
N PHE A 57 -1.14 13.69 -6.32
CA PHE A 57 -1.59 12.72 -5.33
C PHE A 57 -1.42 13.26 -3.90
N GLY A 58 -0.20 13.73 -3.56
CA GLY A 58 0.08 14.36 -2.26
C GLY A 58 -0.68 15.68 -2.07
N ALA A 59 -0.83 16.48 -3.11
CA ALA A 59 -1.59 17.73 -3.05
C ALA A 59 -3.07 17.51 -2.69
N LEU A 60 -3.73 16.52 -3.30
CA LEU A 60 -5.12 16.22 -3.00
C LEU A 60 -5.29 15.57 -1.62
N LEU A 61 -4.32 14.78 -1.17
CA LEU A 61 -4.29 14.33 0.23
C LEU A 61 -4.17 15.50 1.21
N ALA A 62 -3.35 16.51 0.91
CA ALA A 62 -3.28 17.72 1.73
C ALA A 62 -4.62 18.47 1.81
N VAL A 63 -5.39 18.52 0.70
CA VAL A 63 -6.76 19.06 0.68
C VAL A 63 -7.68 18.25 1.59
N GLN A 64 -7.59 16.93 1.56
CA GLN A 64 -8.37 16.06 2.45
C GLN A 64 -7.98 16.24 3.93
N PHE A 65 -6.69 16.36 4.23
CA PHE A 65 -6.21 16.61 5.60
C PHE A 65 -6.63 17.99 6.12
N PHE A 66 -6.64 19.01 5.26
CA PHE A 66 -7.18 20.33 5.60
C PHE A 66 -8.66 20.25 5.97
N GLN A 67 -9.45 19.50 5.21
CA GLN A 67 -10.86 19.30 5.57
C GLN A 67 -11.00 18.55 6.91
N MET A 68 -10.28 17.45 7.10
CA MET A 68 -10.27 16.70 8.35
C MET A 68 -9.91 17.57 9.56
N TRP A 69 -8.90 18.42 9.42
CA TRP A 69 -8.51 19.39 10.45
C TRP A 69 -9.64 20.38 10.77
N GLY A 70 -10.34 20.88 9.75
CA GLY A 70 -11.51 21.73 9.89
C GLY A 70 -12.66 21.06 10.66
N GLU A 71 -13.00 19.82 10.30
CA GLU A 71 -14.03 19.01 10.98
C GLU A 71 -13.65 18.70 12.44
N MET A 72 -12.35 18.65 12.73
CA MET A 72 -11.84 18.50 14.09
C MET A 72 -11.87 19.80 14.91
N GLY A 73 -12.41 20.89 14.37
CA GLY A 73 -12.47 22.18 15.05
C GLY A 73 -11.14 22.94 15.02
N ARG A 74 -10.31 22.68 14.00
CA ARG A 74 -9.02 23.36 13.76
C ARG A 74 -8.07 23.32 14.96
N PRO A 75 -7.71 22.14 15.48
CA PRO A 75 -6.75 22.03 16.59
C PRO A 75 -5.42 22.68 16.25
N SER A 76 -4.69 23.17 17.27
CA SER A 76 -3.37 23.79 17.09
C SER A 76 -2.31 22.82 16.55
N THR A 77 -2.55 21.51 16.68
CA THR A 77 -1.71 20.46 16.15
C THR A 77 -2.58 19.41 15.46
N PHE A 78 -2.21 19.07 14.23
CA PHE A 78 -2.80 18.03 13.42
C PHE A 78 -1.68 17.13 12.92
N THR A 79 -1.56 15.94 13.50
CA THR A 79 -0.49 15.01 13.15
C THR A 79 -0.92 14.09 12.03
N VAL A 80 -0.17 14.06 10.93
CA VAL A 80 -0.24 12.97 9.94
C VAL A 80 0.86 11.96 10.26
N LEU A 81 0.49 10.75 10.64
CA LEU A 81 1.41 9.63 10.84
C LEU A 81 1.32 8.70 9.63
N GLU A 82 2.33 8.73 8.76
CA GLU A 82 2.43 7.84 7.60
C GLU A 82 3.20 6.57 7.95
N LEU A 83 2.56 5.41 7.77
CA LEU A 83 3.14 4.09 7.98
C LEU A 83 3.79 3.61 6.69
N GLY A 84 5.07 3.25 6.75
CA GLY A 84 5.82 2.83 5.55
C GLY A 84 6.05 3.99 4.57
N ALA A 85 6.45 5.15 5.09
CA ALA A 85 6.64 6.38 4.31
C ALA A 85 7.78 6.28 3.27
N GLY A 86 8.64 5.26 3.36
CA GLY A 86 9.71 5.01 2.39
C GLY A 86 10.66 6.22 2.31
N ASN A 87 10.95 6.69 1.09
CA ASN A 87 11.80 7.86 0.87
C ASN A 87 11.15 9.20 1.32
N GLY A 88 9.85 9.21 1.65
CA GLY A 88 9.14 10.38 2.17
C GLY A 88 8.68 11.36 1.09
N LEU A 89 8.60 10.92 -0.17
CA LEU A 89 8.09 11.73 -1.27
C LEU A 89 6.65 12.21 -1.01
N LEU A 90 5.79 11.34 -0.49
CA LEU A 90 4.42 11.71 -0.15
C LEU A 90 4.37 12.79 0.95
N CYS A 91 5.11 12.59 2.04
CA CYS A 91 5.30 13.59 3.09
C CYS A 91 5.73 14.95 2.53
N ARG A 92 6.70 14.96 1.61
CA ARG A 92 7.20 16.20 0.99
C ARG A 92 6.12 16.92 0.21
N ASP A 93 5.40 16.21 -0.66
CA ASP A 93 4.38 16.82 -1.51
C ASP A 93 3.18 17.31 -0.69
N VAL A 94 2.72 16.53 0.30
CA VAL A 94 1.66 16.95 1.23
C VAL A 94 2.08 18.22 1.98
N SER A 95 3.26 18.21 2.60
CA SER A 95 3.72 19.33 3.44
C SER A 95 4.00 20.58 2.61
N SER A 96 4.53 20.43 1.39
CA SER A 96 4.76 21.54 0.46
C SER A 96 3.45 22.16 0.01
N TYR A 97 2.48 21.34 -0.39
CA TYR A 97 1.17 21.83 -0.85
C TYR A 97 0.37 22.47 0.31
N ALA A 98 0.54 21.96 1.53
CA ALA A 98 -0.10 22.52 2.71
C ALA A 98 0.26 23.98 2.99
N THR A 99 1.42 24.46 2.53
CA THR A 99 1.83 25.87 2.68
C THR A 99 0.91 26.87 1.96
N GLY A 100 0.23 26.42 0.90
CA GLY A 100 -0.76 27.22 0.19
C GLY A 100 -2.17 27.13 0.77
N LEU A 101 -2.42 26.18 1.68
CA LEU A 101 -3.75 25.98 2.27
C LEU A 101 -4.08 27.09 3.29
N PRO A 102 -5.34 27.54 3.35
CA PRO A 102 -5.72 28.72 4.12
C PRO A 102 -5.76 28.44 5.63
N GLU A 103 -6.10 29.49 6.39
CA GLU A 103 -6.46 29.41 7.82
C GLU A 103 -5.34 28.91 8.75
N GLY A 104 -4.09 28.87 8.27
CA GLY A 104 -2.93 28.48 9.08
C GLY A 104 -2.75 26.97 9.22
N PHE A 105 -3.39 26.15 8.38
CA PHE A 105 -3.25 24.70 8.42
C PHE A 105 -1.79 24.22 8.35
N ALA A 106 -0.95 24.86 7.52
CA ALA A 106 0.47 24.56 7.45
C ALA A 106 1.20 24.65 8.80
N ALA A 107 0.77 25.55 9.69
CA ALA A 107 1.37 25.71 11.02
C ALA A 107 0.91 24.63 12.00
N ALA A 108 -0.30 24.09 11.81
CA ALA A 108 -0.85 23.01 12.61
C ALA A 108 -0.37 21.62 12.15
N LEU A 109 -0.04 21.46 10.87
CA LEU A 109 0.37 20.19 10.28
C LEU A 109 1.74 19.74 10.82
N HIS A 110 1.76 18.56 11.43
CA HIS A 110 2.95 17.86 11.87
C HIS A 110 2.99 16.51 11.14
N TYR A 111 3.99 16.29 10.29
CA TYR A 111 4.06 15.06 9.50
C TYR A 111 5.12 14.11 10.07
N ILE A 112 4.74 12.87 10.36
CA ILE A 112 5.62 11.84 10.90
C ILE A 112 5.67 10.68 9.90
N CYS A 113 6.86 10.46 9.34
CA CYS A 113 7.19 9.26 8.58
C CYS A 113 7.64 8.17 9.55
N LEU A 114 6.90 7.08 9.63
CA LEU A 114 7.26 5.92 10.45
C LEU A 114 7.65 4.75 9.55
N ASP A 115 8.90 4.32 9.67
CA ASP A 115 9.46 3.20 8.92
C ASP A 115 10.11 2.19 9.87
N ARG A 116 10.19 0.92 9.47
CA ARG A 116 10.91 -0.12 10.25
C ARG A 116 12.43 0.00 10.13
N ARG A 117 12.89 0.75 9.12
CA ARG A 117 14.30 0.91 8.73
C ARG A 117 14.52 2.29 8.10
N PRO A 118 15.75 2.82 8.10
CA PRO A 118 16.04 4.06 7.39
C PRO A 118 15.79 3.90 5.89
N ALA A 119 15.32 4.96 5.24
CA ALA A 119 15.31 5.06 3.78
C ALA A 119 16.75 5.10 3.25
N PHE A 120 16.99 4.55 2.05
CA PHE A 120 18.30 4.65 1.41
C PHE A 120 18.55 6.08 0.95
N THR A 121 17.52 6.70 0.38
CA THR A 121 17.51 8.09 0.00
C THR A 121 16.31 8.76 0.67
N ALA A 122 16.53 9.68 1.60
CA ALA A 122 15.45 10.45 2.20
C ALA A 122 15.24 11.76 1.42
N GLU A 123 13.99 12.07 1.09
CA GLU A 123 13.62 13.37 0.54
C GLU A 123 13.97 14.49 1.54
N PRO A 124 14.67 15.54 1.10
CA PRO A 124 15.06 16.62 1.98
C PRO A 124 13.88 17.53 2.33
N GLY A 125 13.88 18.01 3.58
CA GLY A 125 13.39 19.33 3.96
C GLY A 125 11.91 19.63 3.71
N THR A 126 11.10 19.51 4.75
CA THR A 126 9.85 20.27 4.92
C THR A 126 9.74 20.70 6.39
N PRO A 127 9.23 21.90 6.73
CA PRO A 127 9.09 22.31 8.12
C PRO A 127 8.21 21.33 8.90
N ARG A 128 8.54 21.07 10.18
CA ARG A 128 7.72 20.25 11.11
C ARG A 128 7.49 18.79 10.66
N THR A 129 8.48 18.21 9.99
CA THR A 129 8.47 16.79 9.65
C THR A 129 9.46 16.00 10.49
N SER A 130 9.12 14.75 10.78
CA SER A 130 9.93 13.85 11.61
C SER A 130 9.97 12.47 10.97
N ARG A 131 11.14 11.83 11.04
CA ARG A 131 11.33 10.43 10.65
C ARG A 131 11.61 9.61 11.89
N ILE A 132 10.80 8.59 12.12
CA ILE A 132 10.90 7.71 13.28
C ILE A 132 11.10 6.28 12.79
N LEU A 133 12.08 5.61 13.38
CA LEU A 133 12.33 4.19 13.15
C LEU A 133 11.76 3.39 14.30
N ALA A 134 10.78 2.53 14.02
CA ALA A 134 10.25 1.62 15.02
C ALA A 134 9.68 0.36 14.39
N ASP A 135 9.76 -0.74 15.15
CA ASP A 135 9.01 -1.95 14.86
C ASP A 135 7.67 -1.86 15.60
N GLY A 136 6.58 -1.64 14.85
CA GLY A 136 5.25 -1.38 15.40
C GLY A 136 4.94 0.12 15.59
N LEU A 137 3.91 0.42 16.40
CA LEU A 137 3.33 1.76 16.51
C LEU A 137 3.57 2.39 17.91
N PRO A 138 4.70 3.11 18.13
CA PRO A 138 5.10 3.60 19.46
C PRO A 138 4.40 4.91 19.87
N PHE A 139 3.19 5.17 19.38
CA PHE A 139 2.47 6.41 19.61
C PHE A 139 1.21 6.19 20.44
N ARG A 140 0.82 7.22 21.19
CA ARG A 140 -0.45 7.35 21.92
C ARG A 140 -0.84 8.83 21.88
N GLY A 141 -2.12 9.14 22.07
CA GLY A 141 -2.54 10.54 22.18
C GLY A 141 -2.59 11.30 20.85
N LEU A 142 -2.48 10.64 19.69
CA LEU A 142 -2.43 11.35 18.41
C LEU A 142 -3.77 12.02 18.11
N THR A 143 -3.69 13.27 17.66
CA THR A 143 -4.81 14.04 17.12
C THR A 143 -4.49 14.38 15.66
N GLY A 144 -5.20 13.79 14.71
CA GLY A 144 -4.96 14.02 13.28
C GLY A 144 -5.35 12.86 12.37
N CYS A 145 -4.43 12.36 11.55
CA CYS A 145 -4.68 11.24 10.64
C CYS A 145 -3.54 10.21 10.68
N VAL A 146 -3.88 8.92 10.79
CA VAL A 146 -2.95 7.83 10.44
C VAL A 146 -3.15 7.50 8.96
N LEU A 147 -2.06 7.47 8.19
CA LEU A 147 -2.06 7.21 6.76
C LEU A 147 -1.27 5.93 6.47
N SER A 148 -1.82 5.04 5.65
CA SER A 148 -1.10 3.91 5.09
C SER A 148 -1.33 3.88 3.58
N ASN A 149 -0.28 4.04 2.78
CA ASN A 149 -0.34 3.95 1.32
C ASN A 149 0.52 2.78 0.86
N GLU A 150 -0.08 1.77 0.22
CA GLU A 150 0.64 0.57 -0.28
C GLU A 150 1.49 -0.05 0.84
N TYR A 151 0.80 -0.40 1.92
CA TYR A 151 1.43 -0.84 3.17
C TYR A 151 0.91 -2.20 3.62
N LEU A 152 -0.38 -2.47 3.42
CA LEU A 152 -1.02 -3.70 3.89
C LEU A 152 -0.85 -4.84 2.88
N ASP A 153 -0.60 -4.54 1.61
CA ASP A 153 -0.33 -5.53 0.55
C ASP A 153 0.91 -6.41 0.82
N ALA A 154 1.91 -5.84 1.49
CA ALA A 154 3.18 -6.46 1.82
C ALA A 154 3.14 -7.22 3.16
N PHE A 155 2.00 -7.16 3.88
CA PHE A 155 1.87 -7.91 5.13
C PHE A 155 1.92 -9.41 4.86
N PRO A 156 2.65 -10.19 5.68
CA PRO A 156 2.65 -11.63 5.54
C PRO A 156 1.24 -12.23 5.65
N VAL A 157 0.86 -13.01 4.65
CA VAL A 157 -0.45 -13.68 4.58
C VAL A 157 -0.29 -15.19 4.73
N HIS A 158 -1.28 -15.82 5.35
CA HIS A 158 -1.46 -17.26 5.25
C HIS A 158 -2.18 -17.55 3.94
N GLN A 159 -1.76 -18.59 3.22
CA GLN A 159 -2.50 -19.07 2.07
C GLN A 159 -3.29 -20.31 2.47
N VAL A 160 -4.55 -20.38 2.07
CA VAL A 160 -5.44 -21.52 2.33
C VAL A 160 -5.99 -22.07 1.03
N VAL A 161 -6.38 -23.34 1.04
CA VAL A 161 -7.05 -24.02 -0.06
C VAL A 161 -8.22 -24.82 0.47
N MET A 162 -9.37 -24.77 -0.21
CA MET A 162 -10.49 -25.66 0.12
C MET A 162 -10.27 -27.02 -0.55
N ALA A 163 -9.81 -28.02 0.21
CA ALA A 163 -9.68 -29.39 -0.27
C ALA A 163 -11.02 -30.13 -0.23
N GLY A 164 -11.07 -31.36 -0.75
CA GLY A 164 -12.29 -32.19 -0.73
C GLY A 164 -12.73 -32.60 0.68
N ASP A 165 -11.81 -32.59 1.64
CA ASP A 165 -12.03 -32.93 3.05
C ASP A 165 -12.06 -31.70 3.98
N GLY A 166 -12.05 -30.48 3.43
CA GLY A 166 -12.18 -29.23 4.18
C GLY A 166 -11.07 -28.21 3.91
N LEU A 167 -11.06 -27.14 4.71
CA LEU A 167 -10.07 -26.07 4.59
C LEU A 167 -8.68 -26.56 5.03
N LYS A 168 -7.69 -26.43 4.15
CA LYS A 168 -6.28 -26.68 4.45
C LYS A 168 -5.48 -25.38 4.32
N GLU A 169 -4.38 -25.29 5.06
CA GLU A 169 -3.39 -24.24 4.89
C GLU A 169 -2.26 -24.71 3.96
N VAL A 170 -1.73 -23.78 3.18
CA VAL A 170 -0.54 -23.96 2.36
C VAL A 170 0.70 -23.53 3.16
N TYR A 171 1.64 -24.46 3.23
CA TYR A 171 2.91 -24.37 3.91
C TYR A 171 4.05 -24.40 2.88
N VAL A 172 5.22 -23.95 3.28
CA VAL A 172 6.47 -24.11 2.51
C VAL A 172 7.30 -25.21 3.17
N GLY A 173 7.70 -26.20 2.39
CA GLY A 173 8.51 -27.34 2.81
C GLY A 173 9.67 -27.62 1.87
N LEU A 174 10.31 -28.77 2.07
CA LEU A 174 11.36 -29.29 1.20
C LEU A 174 10.98 -30.68 0.68
N GLU A 175 11.06 -30.87 -0.63
CA GLU A 175 10.99 -32.16 -1.31
C GLU A 175 12.21 -32.29 -2.24
N ASP A 176 12.97 -33.37 -2.11
CA ASP A 176 14.21 -33.63 -2.87
C ASP A 176 15.25 -32.48 -2.86
N GLY A 177 15.21 -31.64 -1.82
CA GLY A 177 16.10 -30.47 -1.66
C GLY A 177 15.55 -29.17 -2.23
N ASP A 178 14.41 -29.20 -2.92
CA ASP A 178 13.75 -28.05 -3.49
C ASP A 178 12.62 -27.53 -2.59
N LEU A 179 12.40 -26.21 -2.63
CA LEU A 179 11.30 -25.58 -1.90
C LEU A 179 9.99 -25.86 -2.63
N VAL A 180 9.00 -26.37 -1.90
CA VAL A 180 7.69 -26.74 -2.45
C VAL A 180 6.55 -26.24 -1.56
N GLU A 181 5.38 -26.07 -2.16
CA GLU A 181 4.13 -25.82 -1.43
C GLU A 181 3.52 -27.15 -0.96
N LEU A 182 3.24 -27.25 0.33
CA LEU A 182 2.62 -28.41 0.97
C LEU A 182 1.28 -28.02 1.58
N THR A 183 0.30 -28.90 1.58
CA THR A 183 -0.98 -28.65 2.27
C THR A 183 -1.02 -29.34 3.63
N GLY A 184 -1.76 -28.78 4.59
CA GLY A 184 -2.02 -29.41 5.87
C GLY A 184 -3.10 -28.73 6.68
N GLU A 185 -3.33 -29.20 7.90
CA GLU A 185 -4.31 -28.57 8.80
C GLU A 185 -3.99 -27.09 9.03
N PRO A 186 -4.99 -26.21 9.17
CA PRO A 186 -4.79 -24.82 9.55
C PRO A 186 -3.95 -24.68 10.83
N SER A 187 -2.88 -23.88 10.77
CA SER A 187 -2.00 -23.58 11.90
C SER A 187 -2.66 -22.68 12.95
N ASP A 188 -3.65 -21.89 12.54
CA ASP A 188 -4.39 -20.97 13.39
C ASP A 188 -5.90 -21.08 13.11
N PRO A 189 -6.76 -21.29 14.13
CA PRO A 189 -8.21 -21.39 13.95
C PRO A 189 -8.84 -20.09 13.41
N GLY A 190 -8.14 -18.96 13.53
CA GLY A 190 -8.52 -17.67 12.95
C GLY A 190 -8.60 -17.68 11.42
N LEU A 191 -7.99 -18.66 10.74
CA LEU A 191 -8.13 -18.83 9.29
C LEU A 191 -9.56 -19.23 8.91
N ALA A 192 -10.08 -20.30 9.50
CA ALA A 192 -11.48 -20.71 9.32
C ALA A 192 -12.43 -19.65 9.88
N GLY A 193 -12.14 -19.15 11.09
CA GLY A 193 -12.96 -18.11 11.73
C GLY A 193 -13.05 -16.82 10.91
N ARG A 194 -12.03 -16.46 10.12
CA ARG A 194 -12.11 -15.29 9.23
C ARG A 194 -13.15 -15.49 8.13
N LEU A 195 -13.13 -16.64 7.46
CA LEU A 195 -14.07 -16.96 6.39
C LEU A 195 -15.50 -17.05 6.92
N GLU A 196 -15.69 -17.72 8.06
CA GLU A 196 -16.99 -17.83 8.75
C GLU A 196 -17.56 -16.45 9.11
N ASN A 197 -16.76 -15.58 9.73
CA ASN A 197 -17.19 -14.23 10.09
C ASN A 197 -17.56 -13.38 8.86
N LEU A 198 -16.92 -13.62 7.72
CA LEU A 198 -17.23 -12.95 6.46
C LEU A 198 -18.43 -13.57 5.73
N GLY A 199 -18.90 -14.75 6.15
CA GLY A 199 -19.90 -15.53 5.42
C GLY A 199 -19.40 -16.02 4.06
N ILE A 200 -18.11 -16.33 3.97
CA ILE A 200 -17.44 -16.78 2.74
C ILE A 200 -17.25 -18.29 2.80
N GLU A 201 -17.74 -18.97 1.77
CA GLU A 201 -17.48 -20.37 1.51
C GLU A 201 -16.62 -20.47 0.25
N LEU A 202 -15.41 -21.03 0.39
CA LEU A 202 -14.52 -21.24 -0.75
C LEU A 202 -14.96 -22.47 -1.53
N ALA A 203 -14.88 -22.40 -2.87
CA ALA A 203 -15.15 -23.55 -3.73
C ALA A 203 -14.02 -24.58 -3.65
N GLN A 204 -14.31 -25.87 -3.88
CA GLN A 204 -13.27 -26.91 -3.89
C GLN A 204 -12.15 -26.58 -4.90
N GLY A 205 -10.90 -26.62 -4.41
CA GLY A 205 -9.69 -26.26 -5.14
C GLY A 205 -9.44 -24.75 -5.24
N GLN A 206 -10.29 -23.89 -4.65
CA GLN A 206 -10.03 -22.46 -4.58
C GLN A 206 -8.95 -22.18 -3.54
N THR A 207 -7.94 -21.40 -3.93
CA THR A 207 -6.94 -20.84 -3.02
C THR A 207 -7.28 -19.40 -2.66
N ALA A 208 -6.85 -18.98 -1.47
CA ALA A 208 -7.11 -17.64 -0.96
C ALA A 208 -6.03 -17.20 0.04
N GLU A 209 -5.82 -15.89 0.15
CA GLU A 209 -4.94 -15.30 1.15
C GLU A 209 -5.73 -14.75 2.34
N ILE A 210 -5.22 -14.98 3.56
CA ILE A 210 -5.78 -14.48 4.81
C ILE A 210 -4.70 -13.77 5.61
N ASN A 211 -4.88 -12.46 5.80
CA ASN A 211 -4.03 -11.65 6.65
C ASN A 211 -4.56 -11.64 8.11
N LEU A 212 -3.93 -12.44 8.97
CA LEU A 212 -4.26 -12.50 10.40
C LEU A 212 -3.71 -11.31 11.19
N ALA A 213 -2.69 -10.61 10.68
CA ALA A 213 -2.08 -9.46 11.34
C ALA A 213 -2.96 -8.21 11.36
N LEU A 214 -3.98 -8.12 10.48
CA LEU A 214 -4.93 -6.99 10.43
C LEU A 214 -5.55 -6.67 11.78
N LYS A 215 -5.91 -7.69 12.58
CA LYS A 215 -6.52 -7.49 13.90
C LYS A 215 -5.59 -6.69 14.82
N ARG A 216 -4.33 -7.10 14.91
CA ARG A 216 -3.33 -6.42 15.76
C ARG A 216 -2.98 -5.05 15.22
N TRP A 217 -2.81 -4.94 13.90
CA TRP A 217 -2.55 -3.65 13.26
C TRP A 217 -3.66 -2.63 13.53
N SER A 218 -4.93 -3.00 13.37
CA SER A 218 -6.06 -2.12 13.67
C SER A 218 -6.12 -1.73 15.14
N GLN A 219 -5.80 -2.65 16.06
CA GLN A 219 -5.69 -2.35 17.50
C GLN A 219 -4.58 -1.34 17.80
N ASP A 220 -3.40 -1.52 17.20
CA ASP A 220 -2.26 -0.63 17.39
C ASP A 220 -2.54 0.78 16.83
N VAL A 221 -3.14 0.87 15.64
CA VAL A 221 -3.59 2.12 15.01
C VAL A 221 -4.64 2.82 15.87
N ALA A 222 -5.68 2.09 16.29
CA ALA A 222 -6.73 2.65 17.14
C ALA A 222 -6.17 3.08 18.51
N ALA A 223 -5.20 2.38 19.07
CA ALA A 223 -4.57 2.75 20.34
C ALA A 223 -3.66 3.99 20.21
N ALA A 224 -3.05 4.22 19.05
CA ALA A 224 -2.22 5.39 18.82
C ALA A 224 -3.03 6.69 18.65
N LEU A 225 -4.22 6.59 18.07
CA LEU A 225 -5.10 7.71 17.78
C LEU A 225 -6.04 7.98 18.96
N ASP A 226 -6.08 9.21 19.49
CA ASP A 226 -7.09 9.61 20.48
C ASP A 226 -8.32 10.19 19.78
N ARG A 227 -8.08 11.01 18.75
CA ARG A 227 -9.13 11.64 17.95
C ARG A 227 -8.63 11.92 16.53
N GLY A 228 -9.40 11.52 15.53
CA GLY A 228 -9.07 11.83 14.15
C GLY A 228 -9.47 10.74 13.18
N PHE A 229 -8.63 10.52 12.17
CA PHE A 229 -8.95 9.68 11.02
C PHE A 229 -7.88 8.62 10.77
N VAL A 230 -8.27 7.57 10.04
CA VAL A 230 -7.38 6.60 9.43
C VAL A 230 -7.69 6.57 7.93
N LEU A 231 -6.70 6.79 7.09
CA LEU A 231 -6.79 6.62 5.65
C LEU A 231 -5.89 5.48 5.20
N THR A 232 -6.50 4.44 4.62
CA THR A 232 -5.78 3.31 4.04
C THR A 232 -6.02 3.26 2.55
N ILE A 233 -4.92 3.40 1.80
CA ILE A 233 -4.89 3.42 0.34
C ILE A 233 -4.08 2.23 -0.12
N ASP A 234 -4.71 1.28 -0.77
CA ASP A 234 -4.04 0.04 -1.15
C ASP A 234 -4.77 -0.64 -2.31
N TYR A 235 -4.10 -1.56 -3.00
CA TYR A 235 -4.72 -2.32 -4.07
C TYR A 235 -5.43 -3.55 -3.46
N GLY A 236 -6.75 -3.58 -3.62
CA GLY A 236 -7.56 -4.57 -2.93
C GLY A 236 -9.04 -4.50 -3.27
N ARG A 237 -9.81 -5.32 -2.57
CA ARG A 237 -11.22 -5.59 -2.87
C ARG A 237 -12.04 -5.79 -1.60
N THR A 238 -13.36 -5.80 -1.76
CA THR A 238 -14.24 -6.31 -0.71
C THR A 238 -14.09 -7.83 -0.62
N ALA A 239 -14.35 -8.43 0.54
CA ALA A 239 -14.28 -9.89 0.71
C ALA A 239 -15.09 -10.64 -0.36
N LYS A 240 -16.30 -10.15 -0.68
CA LYS A 240 -17.16 -10.73 -1.71
C LYS A 240 -16.47 -10.82 -3.09
N ASP A 241 -15.75 -9.78 -3.49
CA ASP A 241 -15.05 -9.75 -4.78
C ASP A 241 -13.69 -10.45 -4.73
N LEU A 242 -13.06 -10.47 -3.55
CA LEU A 242 -11.74 -11.07 -3.35
C LEU A 242 -11.81 -12.60 -3.33
N TYR A 243 -12.88 -13.15 -2.75
CA TYR A 243 -13.10 -14.59 -2.62
C TYR A 243 -14.11 -15.15 -3.65
N ASP A 244 -14.43 -14.40 -4.71
CA ASP A 244 -15.30 -14.84 -5.82
C ASP A 244 -14.72 -16.12 -6.49
N PRO A 245 -15.41 -17.27 -6.44
CA PRO A 245 -14.83 -18.55 -6.89
C PRO A 245 -14.58 -18.62 -8.41
N GLU A 246 -15.33 -17.85 -9.20
CA GLU A 246 -15.19 -17.82 -10.66
C GLU A 246 -14.04 -16.91 -11.09
N LYS A 247 -13.91 -15.75 -10.44
CA LYS A 247 -12.89 -14.75 -10.81
C LYS A 247 -11.56 -14.94 -10.09
N ARG A 248 -11.57 -15.57 -8.91
CA ARG A 248 -10.43 -15.63 -7.97
C ARG A 248 -10.17 -17.04 -7.47
N ARG A 249 -10.21 -18.01 -8.38
CA ARG A 249 -9.93 -19.41 -8.05
C ARG A 249 -8.51 -19.65 -7.53
N ARG A 250 -7.54 -18.85 -7.95
CA ARG A 250 -6.11 -18.96 -7.58
C ARG A 250 -5.65 -17.89 -6.58
N GLY A 251 -6.57 -17.24 -5.86
CA GLY A 251 -6.22 -16.15 -4.96
C GLY A 251 -5.69 -14.92 -5.68
N THR A 252 -4.83 -14.17 -5.00
CA THR A 252 -4.30 -12.87 -5.43
C THR A 252 -2.82 -12.65 -5.17
N LEU A 253 -2.14 -13.64 -4.59
CA LEU A 253 -0.72 -13.58 -4.38
C LEU A 253 0.04 -13.43 -5.70
N VAL A 254 0.94 -12.45 -5.76
CA VAL A 254 1.76 -12.16 -6.93
C VAL A 254 3.17 -11.79 -6.50
N THR A 255 4.13 -11.95 -7.40
CA THR A 255 5.51 -11.51 -7.19
C THR A 255 5.94 -10.48 -8.22
N TYR A 256 6.75 -9.51 -7.80
CA TYR A 256 7.22 -8.43 -8.67
C TYR A 256 8.74 -8.33 -8.66
N ARG A 257 9.31 -8.17 -9.86
CA ARG A 257 10.74 -7.86 -10.05
C ARG A 257 10.95 -7.12 -11.36
N LYS A 258 11.64 -5.97 -11.33
CA LYS A 258 11.95 -5.11 -12.48
C LYS A 258 10.75 -4.85 -13.40
N HIS A 259 9.61 -4.49 -12.82
CA HIS A 259 8.33 -4.26 -13.51
C HIS A 259 7.72 -5.50 -14.20
N VAL A 260 8.22 -6.70 -13.89
CA VAL A 260 7.65 -7.97 -14.34
C VAL A 260 6.89 -8.61 -13.18
N GLN A 261 5.63 -8.95 -13.45
CA GLN A 261 4.80 -9.73 -12.54
C GLN A 261 4.94 -11.22 -12.85
N THR A 262 5.13 -12.03 -11.81
CA THR A 262 5.18 -13.50 -11.88
C THR A 262 4.36 -14.13 -10.75
N ASP A 263 4.18 -15.45 -10.79
CA ASP A 263 3.47 -16.24 -9.77
C ASP A 263 4.42 -17.29 -9.16
N ALA A 264 5.64 -16.88 -8.76
CA ALA A 264 6.72 -17.79 -8.36
C ALA A 264 7.38 -17.39 -7.03
N PRO A 265 6.63 -17.36 -5.91
CA PRO A 265 7.11 -16.83 -4.64
C PRO A 265 8.31 -17.56 -4.06
N LEU A 266 8.43 -18.87 -4.30
CA LEU A 266 9.52 -19.70 -3.78
C LEU A 266 10.86 -19.54 -4.54
N THR A 267 10.89 -18.67 -5.56
CA THR A 267 12.11 -18.34 -6.31
C THR A 267 12.65 -16.98 -5.87
N LEU A 268 13.94 -16.73 -6.11
CA LEU A 268 14.56 -15.41 -5.87
C LEU A 268 14.24 -14.80 -4.49
N ILE A 269 14.22 -15.64 -3.45
CA ILE A 269 13.83 -15.25 -2.09
C ILE A 269 14.71 -14.09 -1.62
N GLY A 270 14.09 -13.02 -1.10
CA GLY A 270 14.79 -11.80 -0.71
C GLY A 270 15.13 -10.85 -1.87
N ARG A 271 14.89 -11.24 -3.12
CA ARG A 271 15.29 -10.49 -4.32
C ARG A 271 14.13 -10.13 -5.26
N GLN A 272 12.91 -10.48 -4.87
CA GLN A 272 11.65 -10.08 -5.50
C GLN A 272 10.63 -9.71 -4.42
N ASP A 273 9.68 -8.85 -4.77
CA ASP A 273 8.55 -8.56 -3.90
C ASP A 273 7.54 -9.69 -3.93
N ILE A 274 6.79 -9.83 -2.85
CA ILE A 274 5.67 -10.76 -2.70
C ILE A 274 4.54 -9.96 -2.09
N THR A 275 3.38 -9.95 -2.73
CA THR A 275 2.26 -9.12 -2.28
C THR A 275 0.93 -9.83 -2.50
N ALA A 276 -0.09 -9.45 -1.75
CA ALA A 276 -1.45 -9.98 -1.84
C ALA A 276 -2.49 -8.85 -1.82
N GLN A 277 -3.62 -9.01 -2.51
CA GLN A 277 -4.66 -7.97 -2.50
C GLN A 277 -5.26 -7.81 -1.11
N VAL A 278 -5.45 -6.55 -0.70
CA VAL A 278 -6.02 -6.23 0.61
C VAL A 278 -7.53 -6.55 0.64
N ASP A 279 -7.96 -7.29 1.66
CA ASP A 279 -9.37 -7.46 2.00
C ASP A 279 -9.87 -6.25 2.81
N PHE A 280 -10.44 -5.27 2.11
CA PHE A 280 -10.96 -4.05 2.73
C PHE A 280 -12.19 -4.29 3.62
N THR A 281 -12.93 -5.39 3.43
CA THR A 281 -14.01 -5.76 4.36
C THR A 281 -13.42 -6.16 5.70
N SER A 282 -12.34 -6.93 5.68
CA SER A 282 -11.61 -7.30 6.89
C SER A 282 -10.93 -6.12 7.56
N VAL A 283 -10.30 -5.22 6.80
CA VAL A 283 -9.67 -4.01 7.37
C VAL A 283 -10.72 -3.14 8.08
N ALA A 284 -11.84 -2.86 7.42
CA ALA A 284 -12.93 -2.07 8.00
C ALA A 284 -13.45 -2.68 9.31
N ARG A 285 -13.79 -3.99 9.29
CA ARG A 285 -14.29 -4.71 10.47
C ARG A 285 -13.27 -4.79 11.61
N ALA A 286 -11.99 -4.99 11.29
CA ALA A 286 -10.93 -4.99 12.31
C ALA A 286 -10.79 -3.62 12.98
N GLY A 287 -10.93 -2.53 12.21
CA GLY A 287 -11.00 -1.17 12.76
C GLY A 287 -12.23 -0.95 13.64
N GLU A 288 -13.42 -1.38 13.20
CA GLU A 288 -14.67 -1.32 13.97
C GLU A 288 -14.56 -2.04 15.31
N MET A 289 -14.00 -3.25 15.31
CA MET A 289 -13.73 -4.00 16.53
C MET A 289 -12.71 -3.31 17.46
N ALA A 290 -11.86 -2.45 16.92
CA ALA A 290 -10.88 -1.66 17.67
C ALA A 290 -11.40 -0.27 18.09
N GLY A 291 -12.67 0.07 17.78
CA GLY A 291 -13.30 1.33 18.12
C GLY A 291 -13.10 2.45 17.09
N LEU A 292 -12.90 2.10 15.81
CA LEU A 292 -12.93 3.02 14.69
C LEU A 292 -14.26 2.93 13.94
N ASP A 293 -14.84 4.05 13.56
CA ASP A 293 -16.06 4.08 12.74
C ASP A 293 -15.69 4.09 11.26
N THR A 294 -16.25 3.16 10.47
CA THR A 294 -16.07 3.18 9.01
C THR A 294 -16.85 4.34 8.39
N LEU A 295 -16.14 5.28 7.76
CA LEU A 295 -16.73 6.46 7.11
C LEU A 295 -17.04 6.21 5.64
N GLY A 296 -16.26 5.38 4.97
CA GLY A 296 -16.57 4.92 3.61
C GLY A 296 -15.39 4.28 2.89
N LEU A 297 -15.70 3.63 1.77
CA LEU A 297 -14.76 2.95 0.90
C LEU A 297 -15.03 3.38 -0.55
N VAL A 298 -14.05 4.00 -1.19
CA VAL A 298 -14.14 4.39 -2.61
C VAL A 298 -12.91 3.90 -3.37
N THR A 299 -12.94 3.98 -4.69
CA THR A 299 -11.72 3.80 -5.50
C THR A 299 -10.85 5.06 -5.43
N GLN A 300 -9.55 4.93 -5.64
CA GLN A 300 -8.61 6.05 -5.75
C GLN A 300 -9.06 7.03 -6.83
N ARG A 301 -9.53 6.54 -7.99
CA ARG A 301 -10.06 7.43 -9.04
C ARG A 301 -11.21 8.30 -8.52
N ASN A 302 -12.14 7.71 -7.76
CA ASN A 302 -13.28 8.43 -7.21
C ASN A 302 -12.81 9.38 -6.11
N PHE A 303 -11.91 8.94 -5.24
CA PHE A 303 -11.32 9.78 -4.20
C PHE A 303 -10.68 11.05 -4.77
N LEU A 304 -9.77 10.90 -5.75
CA LEU A 304 -9.10 12.03 -6.38
C LEU A 304 -10.06 12.89 -7.22
N SER A 305 -11.05 12.29 -7.90
CA SER A 305 -12.07 13.03 -8.65
C SER A 305 -12.97 13.85 -7.72
N ASN A 306 -13.35 13.30 -6.57
CA ASN A 306 -14.16 13.98 -5.57
C ASN A 306 -13.42 15.18 -4.96
N LEU A 307 -12.09 15.05 -4.83
CA LEU A 307 -11.16 16.12 -4.46
C LEU A 307 -10.76 17.03 -5.63
N ALA A 308 -11.52 17.01 -6.74
CA ALA A 308 -11.39 17.96 -7.84
C ALA A 308 -10.08 17.85 -8.66
N LEU A 309 -9.56 16.64 -8.87
CA LEU A 309 -8.45 16.38 -9.80
C LEU A 309 -8.71 16.95 -11.20
N ASP A 310 -9.97 16.99 -11.65
CA ASP A 310 -10.36 17.56 -12.93
C ASP A 310 -10.04 19.06 -13.05
N ARG A 311 -10.06 19.79 -11.92
CA ARG A 311 -9.68 21.21 -11.87
C ARG A 311 -8.19 21.41 -12.06
N LEU A 312 -7.37 20.59 -11.40
CA LEU A 312 -5.92 20.57 -11.63
C LEU A 312 -5.59 20.29 -13.10
N GLN A 313 -6.27 19.32 -13.72
CA GLN A 313 -6.12 19.02 -15.15
C GLN A 313 -6.51 20.19 -16.07
N GLN A 314 -7.57 20.92 -15.73
CA GLN A 314 -8.01 22.09 -16.50
C GLN A 314 -7.00 23.25 -16.38
N GLN A 315 -6.51 23.51 -15.17
CA GLN A 315 -5.59 24.61 -14.89
C GLN A 315 -4.16 24.37 -15.43
N LEU A 316 -3.76 23.12 -15.71
CA LEU A 316 -2.47 22.81 -16.35
C LEU A 316 -2.24 23.59 -17.65
N LYS A 317 -3.30 23.83 -18.43
CA LYS A 317 -3.20 24.56 -19.71
C LYS A 317 -2.74 26.01 -19.53
N ASN A 318 -2.95 26.57 -18.34
CA ASN A 318 -2.65 27.97 -18.02
C ASN A 318 -1.25 28.14 -17.41
N GLN A 319 -0.46 27.07 -17.31
CA GLN A 319 0.84 27.08 -16.63
C GLN A 319 2.02 27.44 -17.56
N GLY A 320 1.78 27.77 -18.84
CA GLY A 320 2.85 28.15 -19.78
C GLY A 320 3.88 27.06 -20.06
N LEU A 321 3.50 25.79 -19.90
CA LEU A 321 4.39 24.63 -20.05
C LEU A 321 4.76 24.37 -21.51
N SER A 322 5.97 23.87 -21.75
CA SER A 322 6.32 23.27 -23.04
C SER A 322 5.45 22.06 -23.35
N SER A 323 5.33 21.69 -24.63
CA SER A 323 4.52 20.52 -25.06
C SER A 323 4.94 19.23 -24.35
N ARG A 324 6.25 19.02 -24.14
CA ARG A 324 6.79 17.84 -23.43
C ARG A 324 6.39 17.84 -21.96
N GLN A 325 6.54 18.96 -21.26
CA GLN A 325 6.13 19.08 -19.86
C GLN A 325 4.62 18.89 -19.70
N MET A 326 3.83 19.48 -20.59
CA MET A 326 2.36 19.33 -20.58
C MET A 326 1.95 17.87 -20.80
N GLN A 327 2.58 17.16 -21.74
CA GLN A 327 2.32 15.74 -21.99
C GLN A 327 2.69 14.87 -20.78
N ALA A 328 3.84 15.10 -20.17
CA ALA A 328 4.29 14.36 -18.99
C ALA A 328 3.33 14.55 -17.80
N ASN A 329 2.99 15.80 -17.46
CA ASN A 329 2.04 16.10 -16.37
C ASN A 329 0.67 15.46 -16.63
N ARG A 330 0.17 15.60 -17.86
CA ARG A 330 -1.11 14.98 -18.25
C ARG A 330 -1.07 13.45 -18.14
N ALA A 331 0.03 12.82 -18.55
CA ALA A 331 0.19 11.37 -18.44
C ALA A 331 0.14 10.92 -16.97
N GLY A 332 0.89 11.58 -16.08
CA GLY A 332 0.88 11.29 -14.64
C GLY A 332 -0.51 11.44 -14.02
N LEU A 333 -1.21 12.55 -14.29
CA LEU A 333 -2.57 12.77 -13.78
C LEU A 333 -3.57 11.72 -14.27
N LEU A 334 -3.47 11.28 -15.52
CA LEU A 334 -4.33 10.23 -16.07
C LEU A 334 -4.01 8.86 -15.48
N ASP A 335 -2.74 8.60 -15.18
CA ASP A 335 -2.28 7.33 -14.60
C ASP A 335 -2.83 7.10 -13.18
N LEU A 336 -2.84 8.16 -12.35
CA LEU A 336 -3.42 8.14 -10.99
C LEU A 336 -4.89 7.68 -10.94
N VAL A 337 -5.64 7.87 -12.02
CA VAL A 337 -7.07 7.53 -12.12
C VAL A 337 -7.36 6.44 -13.15
N ARG A 338 -6.33 5.81 -13.72
CA ARG A 338 -6.47 4.82 -14.79
C ARG A 338 -7.17 3.54 -14.29
N PRO A 339 -8.25 3.09 -14.97
CA PRO A 339 -8.81 1.76 -14.75
C PRO A 339 -7.85 0.63 -15.14
N GLY A 340 -7.82 -0.43 -14.36
CA GLY A 340 -6.84 -1.52 -14.47
C GLY A 340 -5.45 -1.14 -13.96
N GLY A 341 -5.28 0.02 -13.31
CA GLY A 341 -4.04 0.46 -12.68
C GLY A 341 -4.34 1.15 -11.34
N LEU A 342 -3.58 2.21 -11.02
CA LEU A 342 -3.69 2.95 -9.76
C LEU A 342 -5.12 3.43 -9.46
N GLY A 343 -5.91 3.75 -10.50
CA GLY A 343 -7.29 4.19 -10.32
C GLY A 343 -8.24 3.15 -9.72
N ASP A 344 -7.88 1.85 -9.69
CA ASP A 344 -8.65 0.77 -9.05
C ASP A 344 -8.33 0.53 -7.58
N PHE A 345 -7.27 1.15 -7.07
CA PHE A 345 -6.89 1.08 -5.66
C PHE A 345 -8.08 1.55 -4.81
N LYS A 346 -8.19 1.07 -3.58
CA LYS A 346 -9.26 1.51 -2.68
C LYS A 346 -8.70 2.50 -1.67
N VAL A 347 -9.55 3.45 -1.30
CA VAL A 347 -9.34 4.38 -0.20
C VAL A 347 -10.42 4.08 0.83
N LEU A 348 -10.01 3.47 1.94
CA LEU A 348 -10.83 3.28 3.12
C LEU A 348 -10.57 4.43 4.08
N ALA A 349 -11.65 5.09 4.51
CA ALA A 349 -11.60 6.08 5.57
C ALA A 349 -12.33 5.55 6.82
N GLN A 350 -11.65 5.65 7.96
CA GLN A 350 -12.25 5.40 9.27
C GLN A 350 -12.00 6.60 10.19
N GLY A 351 -12.83 6.74 11.23
CA GLY A 351 -12.78 7.84 12.18
C GLY A 351 -12.73 7.35 13.63
N LYS A 352 -12.12 8.14 14.51
CA LYS A 352 -12.17 7.93 15.97
C LYS A 352 -12.50 9.23 16.65
N ASN A 353 -13.60 9.26 17.41
CA ASN A 353 -14.02 10.45 18.18
C ASN A 353 -14.21 11.72 17.33
N VAL A 354 -14.57 11.55 16.04
CA VAL A 354 -14.82 12.66 15.09
C VAL A 354 -16.30 12.90 14.83
N GLY A 355 -17.18 12.00 15.28
CA GLY A 355 -18.61 12.06 15.01
C GLY A 355 -18.94 11.70 13.55
N SER A 356 -20.14 12.05 13.11
CA SER A 356 -20.56 11.83 11.72
C SER A 356 -19.99 12.93 10.83
N VAL A 357 -19.01 12.58 9.99
CA VAL A 357 -18.32 13.51 9.10
C VAL A 357 -18.46 13.05 7.65
N ALA A 358 -18.88 13.95 6.76
CA ALA A 358 -18.86 13.71 5.31
C ALA A 358 -17.52 14.18 4.74
N LEU A 359 -16.64 13.23 4.41
CA LEU A 359 -15.33 13.55 3.85
C LEU A 359 -15.43 13.87 2.35
N TRP A 360 -14.77 14.95 1.92
CA TRP A 360 -14.78 15.38 0.52
C TRP A 360 -14.18 14.37 -0.46
N GLY A 361 -13.30 13.48 0.00
CA GLY A 361 -12.77 12.40 -0.83
C GLY A 361 -13.76 11.25 -1.02
N LEU A 362 -14.73 11.07 -0.13
CA LEU A 362 -15.72 9.99 -0.25
C LEU A 362 -16.91 10.40 -1.12
N GLU A 363 -17.26 11.68 -1.11
CA GLU A 363 -18.37 12.23 -1.89
C GLU A 363 -18.00 13.59 -2.49
N ARG A 364 -18.42 13.83 -3.74
CA ARG A 364 -18.07 15.03 -4.49
C ARG A 364 -18.50 16.30 -3.75
N SER A 365 -17.57 17.22 -3.54
CA SER A 365 -17.79 18.46 -2.80
C SER A 365 -17.49 19.71 -3.64
N SER A 366 -18.46 20.62 -3.74
CA SER A 366 -18.23 21.94 -4.37
C SER A 366 -17.23 22.79 -3.59
N LYS A 367 -17.12 22.59 -2.26
CA LYS A 367 -16.13 23.26 -1.42
C LYS A 367 -14.71 22.81 -1.76
N ALA A 368 -14.51 21.51 -1.99
CA ALA A 368 -13.21 20.98 -2.43
C ALA A 368 -12.82 21.57 -3.78
N ALA A 369 -13.75 21.60 -4.74
CA ALA A 369 -13.50 22.20 -6.06
C ALA A 369 -13.13 23.69 -5.98
N ALA A 370 -13.87 24.48 -5.21
CA ALA A 370 -13.57 25.91 -5.03
C ALA A 370 -12.19 26.14 -4.37
N LEU A 371 -11.85 25.32 -3.37
CA LEU A 371 -10.53 25.38 -2.73
C LEU A 371 -9.41 25.03 -3.73
N VAL A 372 -9.53 23.92 -4.46
CA VAL A 372 -8.53 23.47 -5.43
C VAL A 372 -8.34 24.49 -6.56
N GLU A 373 -9.42 25.11 -7.05
CA GLU A 373 -9.34 26.16 -8.07
C GLU A 373 -8.55 27.40 -7.60
N SER A 374 -8.52 27.67 -6.29
CA SER A 374 -7.77 28.79 -5.70
C SER A 374 -6.29 28.49 -5.44
N LEU A 375 -5.87 27.22 -5.55
CA LEU A 375 -4.52 26.75 -5.22
C LEU A 375 -3.65 26.57 -6.47
N PRO A 376 -2.31 26.63 -6.32
CA PRO A 376 -1.40 26.39 -7.43
C PRO A 376 -1.51 24.95 -7.94
N VAL A 377 -1.30 24.75 -9.24
CA VAL A 377 -1.29 23.40 -9.83
C VAL A 377 0.04 22.72 -9.51
N PRO A 378 0.06 21.54 -8.86
CA PRO A 378 1.28 20.77 -8.69
C PRO A 378 1.82 20.32 -10.05
N LEU A 379 3.11 20.55 -10.29
CA LEU A 379 3.79 20.16 -11.52
C LEU A 379 4.81 19.07 -11.24
N LEU A 380 4.95 18.12 -12.17
CA LEU A 380 6.00 17.09 -12.13
C LEU A 380 7.37 17.70 -11.85
N THR A 381 8.08 17.09 -10.92
CA THR A 381 9.44 17.44 -10.53
C THR A 381 10.40 16.31 -10.89
N GLY A 382 11.72 16.54 -10.83
CA GLY A 382 12.73 15.47 -11.01
C GLY A 382 12.65 14.32 -10.00
N HIS A 383 11.90 14.47 -8.91
CA HIS A 383 11.63 13.42 -7.92
C HIS A 383 10.48 12.47 -8.30
N HIS A 384 9.79 12.76 -9.40
CA HIS A 384 8.64 11.99 -9.87
C HIS A 384 8.96 11.28 -11.18
N LEU A 385 8.20 10.24 -11.48
CA LEU A 385 8.32 9.45 -12.70
C LEU A 385 7.76 10.21 -13.90
N SER A 386 8.62 10.44 -14.90
CA SER A 386 8.17 10.88 -16.21
C SER A 386 7.69 9.66 -17.02
N LEU A 387 6.39 9.36 -16.98
CA LEU A 387 5.81 8.20 -17.66
C LEU A 387 6.06 8.13 -19.18
N PRO A 388 6.12 9.24 -19.94
CA PRO A 388 6.52 9.18 -21.35
C PRO A 388 7.96 8.70 -21.59
N GLU A 389 8.83 8.84 -20.59
CA GLU A 389 10.24 8.44 -20.63
C GLU A 389 10.47 7.08 -19.97
N GLY A 390 9.63 6.69 -19.01
CA GLY A 390 9.75 5.43 -18.26
C GLY A 390 9.11 4.19 -18.89
N ARG A 391 8.28 4.34 -19.94
CA ARG A 391 7.61 3.17 -20.57
C ARG A 391 8.47 2.37 -21.56
N TYR A 392 9.62 2.90 -21.96
CA TYR A 392 10.57 2.21 -22.82
C TYR A 392 12.00 2.55 -22.40
N PRO A 393 12.60 1.84 -21.42
CA PRO A 393 14.04 1.74 -21.42
C PRO A 393 14.41 1.00 -22.72
N GLY A 394 15.09 1.68 -23.63
CA GLY A 394 15.57 1.13 -24.89
C GLY A 394 16.62 0.04 -24.68
N GLY A 395 16.18 -1.14 -24.28
CA GLY A 395 16.93 -2.38 -24.36
C GLY A 395 16.04 -3.39 -25.07
N GLU A 396 16.49 -3.87 -26.23
CA GLU A 396 16.09 -5.20 -26.66
C GLU A 396 16.35 -6.14 -25.47
N LEU A 397 15.29 -6.63 -24.84
CA LEU A 397 15.41 -7.71 -23.88
C LEU A 397 15.88 -8.93 -24.69
N GLU A 398 17.18 -9.18 -24.69
CA GLU A 398 17.71 -10.43 -25.23
C GLU A 398 17.09 -11.58 -24.44
N PHE A 399 16.33 -12.42 -25.14
CA PHE A 399 15.62 -13.59 -24.62
C PHE A 399 16.56 -14.61 -23.92
N GLU A 400 17.87 -14.40 -23.95
CA GLU A 400 18.89 -15.29 -23.38
C GLU A 400 19.03 -15.17 -21.86
N ASP A 401 18.62 -14.05 -21.24
CA ASP A 401 18.66 -13.85 -19.77
C ASP A 401 17.63 -14.70 -18.99
N PHE A 402 16.77 -15.44 -19.68
CA PHE A 402 15.70 -16.27 -19.11
C PHE A 402 15.91 -17.78 -19.29
N ARG A 403 17.06 -18.23 -19.82
CA ARG A 403 17.38 -19.67 -19.87
C ARG A 403 18.17 -20.10 -18.62
N PRO A 404 17.79 -21.19 -17.94
CA PRO A 404 18.70 -21.83 -17.00
C PRO A 404 19.96 -22.28 -17.76
N ALA A 405 21.13 -22.10 -17.12
CA ALA A 405 22.40 -22.55 -17.69
C ALA A 405 22.31 -24.04 -18.05
N PRO A 406 22.77 -24.46 -19.23
CA PRO A 406 22.77 -25.88 -19.58
C PRO A 406 23.67 -26.65 -18.61
N ASP A 407 23.12 -27.71 -18.02
CA ASP A 407 23.84 -28.67 -17.21
C ASP A 407 25.09 -29.16 -17.95
N SER A 408 26.25 -28.96 -17.35
CA SER A 408 27.50 -29.55 -17.82
C SER A 408 27.58 -30.99 -17.33
N PHE A 409 26.88 -31.89 -18.02
CA PHE A 409 27.29 -33.28 -18.07
C PHE A 409 28.38 -33.43 -19.15
N ASN A 410 29.63 -33.45 -18.69
CA ASN A 410 30.69 -34.36 -19.14
C ASN A 410 31.93 -34.24 -18.25
#